data_AF-D6TRZ3-F1
#
_entry.id   AF-D6TRZ3-F1
#
_cell.length_a   1.000
_cell.length_b   1.000
_cell.length_c   1.000
_cell.angle_alpha   90.00
_cell.angle_beta   90.00
_cell.angle_gamma   90.00
#
_symmetry.space_group_name_H-M   'P 1'
#
loop_
_entity.id
_entity.type
_entity.pdbx_description
1 polymer ?
#
loop_
_entity_poly.entity_id
_entity_poly.type
_entity_poly.pdbx_seq_one_letter_code
_entity_poly.pdbx_strand_id
1 'polypeptide(L)'
;MKQKQTTRPEAAKEEPEQSSRSLHEPSPRKDNNILSYSWGAFKLFALLLLLCGVIFPALVYGLGQLLFPDQANGSLLYNQQHQVIGSRLIGQQFTRPEYFHGRPSAAGYNASSSSGSNLGPTNPQLLEGNGTLVTLKPGDKIPDNATPVAGKPHTYYVPGTYDGIKTYATQFLKENDLPPNTLLPADIVTASGSGLDPHISVEAALLQVERIVKARHGSDRKNATLTTEQVRALIAKHTDGRDLGIFGEPRVNVLELNLDLDTNYGLPSGSH
;
A
#
# COMPACT_ATOMS: atom_id res chain seq x y z
N MET A 1 -14.51 -72.76 -95.80
CA MET A 1 -13.35 -73.64 -96.08
C MET A 1 -12.12 -73.02 -95.44
N LYS A 2 -11.30 -73.85 -94.76
CA LYS A 2 -10.02 -73.55 -94.07
C LYS A 2 -10.14 -72.74 -92.76
N GLN A 3 -9.44 -73.07 -91.67
CA GLN A 3 -8.79 -74.30 -91.23
C GLN A 3 -8.60 -74.19 -89.71
N LYS A 4 -8.63 -75.35 -89.06
CA LYS A 4 -8.51 -75.59 -87.62
C LYS A 4 -7.04 -75.55 -87.21
N GLN A 5 -6.66 -74.95 -86.07
CA GLN A 5 -5.62 -75.56 -85.24
C GLN A 5 -5.64 -75.14 -83.77
N THR A 6 -5.67 -76.19 -82.97
CA THR A 6 -5.72 -76.37 -81.53
C THR A 6 -4.33 -76.24 -80.90
N THR A 7 -4.23 -75.72 -79.67
CA THR A 7 -3.39 -76.29 -78.59
C THR A 7 -3.91 -75.87 -77.21
N ARG A 8 -3.98 -76.85 -76.29
CA ARG A 8 -4.22 -76.83 -74.82
C ARG A 8 -2.88 -77.27 -74.16
N PRO A 9 -2.62 -77.31 -72.82
CA PRO A 9 -3.32 -76.88 -71.59
C PRO A 9 -2.43 -75.99 -70.67
N GLU A 10 -2.82 -75.54 -69.47
CA GLU A 10 -2.42 -76.11 -68.16
C GLU A 10 -2.75 -75.06 -67.05
N ALA A 11 -3.76 -75.31 -66.22
CA ALA A 11 -3.69 -75.70 -64.80
C ALA A 11 -3.62 -74.54 -63.76
N ALA A 12 -4.66 -74.53 -62.91
CA ALA A 12 -4.68 -74.21 -61.48
C ALA A 12 -4.35 -72.78 -61.01
N LYS A 13 -5.32 -72.09 -60.41
CA LYS A 13 -5.51 -72.07 -58.94
C LYS A 13 -6.68 -71.15 -58.55
N GLU A 14 -7.30 -71.54 -57.44
CA GLU A 14 -8.36 -70.87 -56.69
C GLU A 14 -8.00 -69.43 -56.33
N GLU A 15 -8.96 -68.51 -56.45
CA GLU A 15 -8.96 -67.23 -55.73
C GLU A 15 -10.26 -67.14 -54.92
N PRO A 16 -10.21 -67.01 -53.58
CA PRO A 16 -11.36 -66.60 -52.80
C PRO A 16 -11.48 -65.07 -52.82
N GLU A 17 -12.72 -64.60 -52.96
CA GLU A 17 -13.14 -63.20 -52.88
C GLU A 17 -12.45 -62.45 -51.73
N GLN A 18 -11.73 -61.39 -52.10
CA GLN A 18 -11.22 -60.37 -51.18
C GLN A 18 -12.38 -59.61 -50.53
N SER A 19 -12.79 -60.07 -49.34
CA SER A 19 -13.58 -59.27 -48.41
C SER A 19 -12.66 -58.46 -47.48
N SER A 20 -12.93 -57.16 -47.41
CA SER A 20 -12.77 -56.30 -46.23
C SER A 20 -11.37 -55.82 -45.82
N ARG A 21 -11.03 -54.60 -46.26
CA ARG A 21 -10.84 -53.39 -45.42
C ARG A 21 -10.12 -52.33 -46.25
N SER A 22 -10.86 -51.38 -46.82
CA SER A 22 -10.22 -50.13 -47.24
C SER A 22 -9.78 -49.41 -45.97
N LEU A 23 -8.48 -49.39 -45.68
CA LEU A 23 -7.92 -48.46 -44.71
C LEU A 23 -8.25 -47.06 -45.22
N HIS A 24 -9.16 -46.37 -44.54
CA HIS A 24 -9.42 -44.96 -44.78
C HIS A 24 -8.13 -44.22 -44.44
N GLU A 25 -7.33 -43.87 -45.45
CA GLU A 25 -6.18 -43.01 -45.22
C GLU A 25 -6.68 -41.70 -44.61
N PRO A 26 -6.13 -41.27 -43.46
CA PRO A 26 -6.51 -39.99 -42.88
C PRO A 26 -6.18 -38.89 -43.89
N SER A 27 -7.18 -38.07 -44.23
CA SER A 27 -7.00 -36.90 -45.09
C SER A 27 -5.77 -36.10 -44.66
N PRO A 28 -4.96 -35.55 -45.59
CA PRO A 28 -3.77 -34.79 -45.25
C PRO A 28 -4.14 -33.71 -44.23
N ARG A 29 -3.49 -33.76 -43.06
CA ARG A 29 -3.70 -32.82 -41.97
C ARG A 29 -3.35 -31.44 -42.53
N LYS A 30 -4.37 -30.60 -42.78
CA LYS A 30 -4.23 -29.22 -43.27
C LYS A 30 -3.06 -28.58 -42.52
N ASP A 31 -2.02 -28.18 -43.25
CA ASP A 31 -0.79 -27.65 -42.66
C ASP A 31 -1.15 -26.41 -41.84
N ASN A 32 -1.35 -26.63 -40.54
CA ASN A 32 -1.65 -25.57 -39.60
C ASN A 32 -0.33 -24.82 -39.42
N ASN A 33 -0.09 -23.84 -40.28
CA ASN A 33 1.08 -22.98 -40.25
C ASN A 33 1.08 -22.22 -38.92
N ILE A 34 1.70 -22.80 -37.89
CA ILE A 34 1.91 -22.20 -36.55
C ILE A 34 2.45 -20.77 -36.70
N LEU A 35 3.28 -20.54 -37.71
CA LEU A 35 3.84 -19.24 -38.08
C LEU A 35 2.78 -18.16 -38.39
N SER A 36 1.64 -18.53 -38.98
CA SER A 36 0.55 -17.60 -39.32
C SER A 36 -0.26 -17.16 -38.09
N TYR A 37 -0.45 -18.05 -37.12
CA TYR A 37 -1.10 -17.73 -35.85
C TYR A 37 -0.18 -16.90 -34.94
N SER A 38 1.12 -17.17 -34.94
CA SER A 38 2.12 -16.40 -34.19
C SER A 38 2.15 -14.93 -34.59
N TRP A 39 1.95 -14.62 -35.88
CA TRP A 39 1.91 -13.25 -36.36
C TRP A 39 0.65 -12.48 -35.90
N GLY A 40 -0.51 -13.14 -35.90
CA GLY A 40 -1.74 -12.58 -35.34
C GLY A 40 -1.62 -12.31 -33.83
N ALA A 41 -1.04 -13.25 -33.09
CA ALA A 41 -0.78 -13.09 -31.67
C ALA A 41 0.20 -11.94 -31.38
N PHE A 42 1.27 -11.80 -32.17
CA PHE A 42 2.21 -10.68 -32.04
C PHE A 42 1.54 -9.33 -32.27
N LYS A 43 0.69 -9.20 -33.30
CA LYS A 43 -0.06 -7.96 -33.56
C LYS A 43 -1.00 -7.62 -32.41
N LEU A 44 -1.72 -8.61 -31.88
CA LEU A 44 -2.60 -8.39 -30.73
C LEU A 44 -1.78 -7.98 -29.50
N PHE A 45 -0.64 -8.62 -29.25
CA PHE A 45 0.29 -8.25 -28.19
C PHE A 45 0.79 -6.81 -28.35
N ALA A 46 1.26 -6.43 -29.53
CA ALA A 46 1.75 -5.08 -29.81
C ALA A 46 0.64 -4.03 -29.67
N LEU A 47 -0.57 -4.34 -30.13
CA LEU A 47 -1.74 -3.49 -29.97
C LEU A 47 -2.08 -3.29 -28.48
N LEU A 48 -2.14 -4.37 -27.69
CA LEU A 48 -2.44 -4.28 -26.26
C LEU A 48 -1.31 -3.58 -25.49
N LEU A 49 -0.05 -3.78 -25.87
CA LEU A 49 1.09 -3.08 -25.28
C LEU A 49 0.99 -1.58 -25.54
N LEU A 50 0.68 -1.16 -26.78
CA LEU A 50 0.50 0.24 -27.13
C LEU A 50 -0.72 0.84 -26.40
N LEU A 51 -1.83 0.12 -26.40
CA LEU A 51 -3.06 0.59 -25.79
C LEU A 51 -2.93 0.72 -24.26
N CYS A 52 -2.48 -0.33 -23.57
CA CYS A 52 -2.42 -0.36 -22.11
C CYS A 52 -1.14 0.27 -21.54
N GLY A 53 -0.04 0.27 -22.29
CA GLY A 53 1.25 0.80 -21.85
C GLY A 53 1.48 2.26 -22.21
N VAL A 54 0.83 2.77 -23.27
CA VAL A 54 1.05 4.14 -23.75
C VAL A 54 -0.24 4.94 -23.78
N ILE A 55 -1.23 4.52 -24.58
CA ILE A 55 -2.44 5.32 -24.82
C ILE A 55 -3.23 5.50 -23.51
N PHE A 56 -3.48 4.41 -22.78
CA PHE A 56 -4.27 4.45 -21.55
C PHE A 56 -3.57 5.27 -20.45
N PRO A 57 -2.30 5.04 -20.07
CA PRO A 57 -1.64 5.87 -19.06
C PRO A 57 -1.53 7.35 -19.46
N ALA A 58 -1.28 7.66 -20.74
CA ALA A 58 -1.21 9.03 -21.22
C ALA A 58 -2.58 9.74 -21.14
N LEU A 59 -3.66 9.06 -21.50
CA LEU A 59 -5.03 9.58 -21.35
C LEU A 59 -5.37 9.81 -19.88
N VAL A 60 -5.11 8.83 -19.01
CA VAL A 60 -5.38 8.96 -17.56
C VAL A 60 -4.56 10.10 -16.96
N TYR A 61 -3.27 10.20 -17.30
CA TYR A 61 -2.40 11.30 -16.86
C TYR A 61 -2.93 12.66 -17.34
N GLY A 62 -3.24 12.79 -18.64
CA GLY A 62 -3.72 14.05 -19.21
C GLY A 62 -5.05 14.50 -18.61
N LEU A 63 -6.01 13.58 -18.47
CA LEU A 63 -7.29 13.86 -17.80
C LEU A 63 -7.10 14.18 -16.33
N GLY A 64 -6.21 13.48 -15.63
CA GLY A 64 -5.88 13.74 -14.23
C GLY A 64 -5.32 15.13 -14.02
N GLN A 65 -4.38 15.56 -14.86
CA GLN A 65 -3.81 16.91 -14.78
C GLN A 65 -4.82 18.00 -15.15
N LEU A 66 -5.76 17.72 -16.08
CA LEU A 66 -6.77 18.69 -16.49
C LEU A 66 -7.88 18.87 -15.46
N LEU A 67 -8.38 17.77 -14.88
CA LEU A 67 -9.55 17.77 -14.00
C LEU A 67 -9.18 17.87 -12.51
N PHE A 68 -8.06 17.27 -12.11
CA PHE A 68 -7.66 17.09 -10.71
C PHE A 68 -6.14 17.28 -10.50
N PRO A 69 -5.58 18.46 -10.85
CA PRO A 69 -4.14 18.69 -10.83
C PRO A 69 -3.52 18.49 -9.43
N ASP A 70 -4.21 18.90 -8.37
CA ASP A 70 -3.68 18.76 -7.00
C ASP A 70 -3.52 17.28 -6.60
N GLN A 71 -4.53 16.45 -6.89
CA GLN A 71 -4.49 15.01 -6.60
C GLN A 71 -3.49 14.29 -7.50
N ALA A 72 -3.45 14.62 -8.79
CA ALA A 72 -2.53 14.01 -9.75
C ALA A 72 -1.06 14.29 -9.41
N ASN A 73 -0.76 15.43 -8.78
CA ASN A 73 0.58 15.79 -8.34
C ASN A 73 0.87 15.38 -6.87
N GLY A 74 0.01 14.57 -6.25
CA GLY A 74 0.25 13.96 -4.94
C GLY A 74 -0.29 14.73 -3.74
N SER A 75 -1.18 15.71 -3.94
CA SER A 75 -1.84 16.48 -2.86
C SER A 75 -0.86 17.10 -1.87
N LEU A 76 0.14 17.80 -2.40
CA LEU A 76 1.22 18.40 -1.61
C LEU A 76 0.71 19.53 -0.71
N LEU A 77 1.28 19.61 0.51
CA LEU A 77 1.02 20.65 1.50
C LEU A 77 2.25 21.57 1.60
N TYR A 78 1.99 22.86 1.67
CA TYR A 78 3.01 23.91 1.63
C TYR A 78 3.00 24.77 2.90
N ASN A 79 4.18 25.26 3.31
CA ASN A 79 4.27 26.27 4.37
C ASN A 79 3.99 27.69 3.83
N GLN A 80 4.02 28.67 4.72
CA GLN A 80 3.85 30.08 4.37
C GLN A 80 4.92 30.57 3.37
N GLN A 81 6.09 29.94 3.35
CA GLN A 81 7.22 30.18 2.46
C GLN A 81 7.11 29.40 1.13
N HIS A 82 5.97 28.74 0.85
CA HIS A 82 5.74 27.92 -0.35
C HIS A 82 6.70 26.73 -0.52
N GLN A 83 7.28 26.24 0.57
CA GLN A 83 8.08 25.02 0.58
C GLN A 83 7.19 23.82 0.87
N VAL A 84 7.47 22.69 0.22
CA VAL A 84 6.75 21.43 0.42
C VAL A 84 7.08 20.89 1.82
N ILE A 85 6.06 20.79 2.68
CA ILE A 85 6.17 20.18 4.01
C ILE A 85 5.82 18.68 3.95
N GLY A 86 4.93 18.31 3.04
CA GLY A 86 4.45 16.93 2.94
C GLY A 86 3.30 16.77 1.95
N SER A 87 2.48 15.75 2.17
CA SER A 87 1.29 15.45 1.39
C SER A 87 0.14 15.12 2.34
N ARG A 88 -1.09 15.50 1.98
CA ARG A 88 -2.31 15.09 2.69
C ARG A 88 -2.42 13.57 2.85
N LEU A 89 -1.81 12.81 1.93
CA LEU A 89 -1.93 11.35 1.85
C LEU A 89 -0.86 10.61 2.66
N ILE A 90 0.16 11.30 3.16
CA ILE A 90 1.33 10.67 3.80
C ILE A 90 1.45 11.18 5.23
N GLY A 91 1.33 10.24 6.18
CA GLY A 91 1.58 10.51 7.59
C GLY A 91 3.06 10.83 7.87
N GLN A 92 3.30 11.62 8.91
CA GLN A 92 4.64 11.96 9.37
C GLN A 92 4.79 11.59 10.85
N GLN A 93 6.03 11.33 11.25
CA GLN A 93 6.32 11.05 12.65
C GLN A 93 6.32 12.36 13.46
N PHE A 94 5.35 12.48 14.36
CA PHE A 94 5.30 13.54 15.37
C PHE A 94 5.62 12.95 16.75
N THR A 95 6.64 13.48 17.42
CA THR A 95 7.08 13.01 18.75
C THR A 95 6.98 14.08 19.82
N ARG A 96 6.90 15.35 19.44
CA ARG A 96 6.88 16.46 20.41
C ARG A 96 5.49 16.60 21.07
N PRO A 97 5.42 16.99 22.35
CA PRO A 97 4.16 17.05 23.10
C PRO A 97 3.16 18.11 22.57
N GLU A 98 3.64 19.11 21.84
CA GLU A 98 2.83 20.19 21.28
C GLU A 98 2.05 19.79 20.01
N TYR A 99 2.32 18.60 19.47
CA TYR A 99 1.68 18.09 18.25
C TYR A 99 0.75 16.92 18.56
N PHE A 100 -0.24 16.71 17.69
CA PHE A 100 -0.97 15.45 17.61
C PHE A 100 -0.04 14.34 17.12
N HIS A 101 -0.12 13.20 17.80
CA HIS A 101 0.60 12.00 17.44
C HIS A 101 -0.31 11.09 16.64
N GLY A 102 0.24 10.56 15.56
CA GLY A 102 -0.42 9.59 14.70
C GLY A 102 -0.34 8.17 15.25
N ARG A 103 -0.76 7.22 14.42
CA ARG A 103 -0.70 5.80 14.74
C ARG A 103 0.74 5.30 14.84
N PRO A 104 1.01 4.22 15.59
CA PRO A 104 2.29 3.54 15.50
C PRO A 104 2.59 3.14 14.04
N SER A 105 3.85 3.23 13.65
CA SER A 105 4.28 2.86 12.30
C SER A 105 5.39 1.82 12.36
N ALA A 106 5.13 0.64 11.80
CA ALA A 106 6.14 -0.40 11.64
C ALA A 106 7.27 0.01 10.67
N ALA A 107 7.00 0.97 9.77
CA ALA A 107 7.96 1.53 8.82
C ALA A 107 8.60 2.85 9.29
N GLY A 108 8.32 3.31 10.52
CA GLY A 108 8.76 4.63 11.00
C GLY A 108 8.39 5.81 10.09
N TYR A 109 7.25 5.77 9.39
CA TYR A 109 6.82 6.78 8.42
C TYR A 109 7.78 7.02 7.24
N ASN A 110 8.61 6.02 6.89
CA ASN A 110 9.53 6.12 5.77
C ASN A 110 8.82 5.84 4.43
N ALA A 111 8.60 6.89 3.64
CA ALA A 111 7.95 6.83 2.33
C ALA A 111 8.67 5.94 1.31
N SER A 112 9.97 5.67 1.51
CA SER A 112 10.74 4.78 0.63
C SER A 112 10.60 3.30 0.98
N SER A 113 9.95 2.99 2.11
CA SER A 113 9.69 1.63 2.59
C SER A 113 8.27 1.56 3.20
N SER A 114 7.25 1.36 2.38
CA SER A 114 5.89 1.10 2.90
C SER A 114 5.78 -0.34 3.42
N SER A 115 5.41 -0.52 4.68
CA SER A 115 5.19 -1.84 5.28
C SER A 115 4.33 -1.78 6.53
N GLY A 116 3.52 -2.82 6.73
CA GLY A 116 2.83 -3.12 7.99
C GLY A 116 3.65 -4.04 8.89
N SER A 117 3.18 -4.24 10.13
CA SER A 117 3.82 -5.15 11.10
C SER A 117 3.63 -6.63 10.75
N ASN A 118 2.50 -6.99 10.11
CA ASN A 118 2.15 -8.35 9.68
C ASN A 118 2.21 -9.42 10.80
N LEU A 119 1.97 -9.02 12.05
CA LEU A 119 1.97 -9.91 13.21
C LEU A 119 0.55 -10.46 13.48
N GLY A 120 0.44 -11.76 13.78
CA GLY A 120 -0.83 -12.39 14.13
C GLY A 120 -1.31 -12.04 15.56
N PRO A 121 -2.62 -12.19 15.88
CA PRO A 121 -3.20 -11.76 17.15
C PRO A 121 -2.60 -12.44 18.41
N THR A 122 -2.13 -13.67 18.28
CA THR A 122 -1.52 -14.45 19.37
C THR A 122 0.00 -14.29 19.44
N ASN A 123 0.60 -13.46 18.58
CA ASN A 123 2.04 -13.29 18.55
C ASN A 123 2.52 -12.48 19.77
N PRO A 124 3.43 -13.01 20.61
CA PRO A 124 3.96 -12.27 21.76
C PRO A 124 4.64 -10.96 21.35
N GLN A 125 5.28 -10.89 20.17
CA GLN A 125 5.87 -9.66 19.63
C GLN A 125 4.81 -8.57 19.38
N LEU A 126 3.58 -8.95 19.02
CA LEU A 126 2.48 -7.99 18.85
C LEU A 126 2.06 -7.41 20.22
N LEU A 127 1.97 -8.28 21.22
CA LEU A 127 1.43 -7.94 22.53
C LEU A 127 2.44 -7.21 23.43
N GLU A 128 3.69 -7.68 23.43
CA GLU A 128 4.71 -7.29 24.41
C GLU A 128 5.86 -6.50 23.78
N GLY A 129 6.05 -6.59 22.45
CA GLY A 129 7.15 -5.96 21.76
C GLY A 129 8.49 -6.67 22.00
N ASN A 130 9.32 -6.78 20.97
CA ASN A 130 10.71 -7.24 21.13
C ASN A 130 11.66 -6.81 19.99
N GLY A 131 11.17 -6.09 18.97
CA GLY A 131 11.95 -5.69 17.79
C GLY A 131 11.16 -5.75 16.48
N THR A 132 11.82 -5.51 15.35
CA THR A 132 11.21 -5.61 14.01
C THR A 132 12.26 -6.00 12.97
N LEU A 133 11.80 -6.57 11.86
CA LEU A 133 12.63 -6.76 10.68
C LEU A 133 12.66 -5.48 9.84
N VAL A 134 13.84 -4.99 9.53
CA VAL A 134 14.07 -3.84 8.64
C VAL A 134 14.87 -4.34 7.42
N THR A 135 14.39 -4.05 6.22
CA THR A 135 15.13 -4.28 4.98
C THR A 135 15.73 -2.95 4.52
N LEU A 136 17.06 -2.89 4.47
CA LEU A 136 17.84 -1.70 4.13
C LEU A 136 18.25 -1.72 2.65
N LYS A 137 18.45 -0.56 2.03
CA LYS A 137 19.04 -0.51 0.69
C LYS A 137 20.54 -0.78 0.77
N PRO A 138 21.16 -1.31 -0.29
CA PRO A 138 22.62 -1.47 -0.33
C PRO A 138 23.31 -0.11 -0.13
N GLY A 139 24.08 0.02 0.96
CA GLY A 139 24.79 1.26 1.32
C GLY A 139 24.16 2.07 2.46
N ASP A 140 22.94 1.74 2.88
CA ASP A 140 22.33 2.35 4.08
C ASP A 140 23.06 1.90 5.34
N LYS A 141 23.10 2.78 6.36
CA LYS A 141 23.66 2.43 7.66
C LYS A 141 22.79 1.37 8.34
N ILE A 142 23.43 0.29 8.78
CA ILE A 142 22.80 -0.76 9.59
C ILE A 142 22.60 -0.20 11.00
N PRO A 143 21.40 -0.29 11.61
CA PRO A 143 21.20 0.12 12.99
C PRO A 143 22.14 -0.62 13.93
N ASP A 144 22.73 0.08 14.90
CA ASP A 144 23.84 -0.42 15.72
C ASP A 144 23.50 -1.70 16.52
N ASN A 145 22.23 -1.91 16.82
CA ASN A 145 21.71 -3.07 17.56
C ASN A 145 21.13 -4.17 16.65
N ALA A 146 21.24 -4.05 15.33
CA ALA A 146 20.57 -4.94 14.39
C ALA A 146 21.34 -6.25 14.13
N THR A 147 20.61 -7.36 14.08
CA THR A 147 21.13 -8.70 13.77
C THR A 147 20.72 -9.11 12.36
N PRO A 148 21.64 -9.53 11.46
CA PRO A 148 21.27 -9.95 10.11
C PRO A 148 20.35 -11.18 10.11
N VAL A 149 19.36 -11.20 9.20
CA VAL A 149 18.42 -12.32 9.05
C VAL A 149 18.96 -13.32 8.03
N ALA A 150 19.18 -14.56 8.47
CA ALA A 150 19.63 -15.64 7.60
C ALA A 150 18.68 -15.83 6.41
N GLY A 151 19.24 -15.89 5.20
CA GLY A 151 18.48 -16.13 3.96
C GLY A 151 17.73 -14.91 3.40
N LYS A 152 17.80 -13.74 4.04
CA LYS A 152 17.21 -12.49 3.52
C LYS A 152 18.27 -11.39 3.39
N PRO A 153 18.80 -11.14 2.16
CA PRO A 153 19.83 -10.13 1.97
C PRO A 153 19.33 -8.75 2.40
N HIS A 154 20.22 -7.97 3.02
CA HIS A 154 19.96 -6.62 3.54
C HIS A 154 18.79 -6.53 4.54
N THR A 155 18.34 -7.64 5.12
CA THR A 155 17.29 -7.65 6.13
C THR A 155 17.90 -7.92 7.50
N TYR A 156 17.56 -7.08 8.47
CA TYR A 156 18.09 -7.13 9.82
C TYR A 156 16.95 -7.12 10.84
N TYR A 157 17.08 -7.92 11.88
CA TYR A 157 16.24 -7.85 13.08
C TYR A 157 16.80 -6.77 14.00
N VAL A 158 16.02 -5.72 14.25
CA VAL A 158 16.39 -4.64 15.16
C VAL A 158 15.59 -4.83 16.46
N PRO A 159 16.22 -5.22 17.57
CA PRO A 159 15.54 -5.34 18.85
C PRO A 159 15.04 -3.97 19.34
N GLY A 160 13.84 -3.93 19.91
CA GLY A 160 13.25 -2.70 20.47
C GLY A 160 12.67 -1.68 19.47
N THR A 161 12.55 -2.00 18.17
CA THR A 161 11.91 -1.10 17.19
C THR A 161 10.38 -1.23 17.08
N TYR A 162 9.80 -2.18 17.81
CA TYR A 162 8.35 -2.31 17.95
C TYR A 162 8.02 -2.61 19.40
N ASP A 163 7.37 -1.65 20.04
CA ASP A 163 7.13 -1.66 21.48
C ASP A 163 5.95 -2.54 21.89
N GLY A 164 5.14 -3.02 20.94
CA GLY A 164 3.98 -3.84 21.23
C GLY A 164 2.77 -3.03 21.71
N ILE A 165 1.57 -3.64 21.59
CA ILE A 165 0.29 -2.97 21.90
C ILE A 165 0.26 -2.49 23.36
N LYS A 166 0.73 -3.31 24.31
CA LYS A 166 0.69 -2.96 25.74
C LYS A 166 1.57 -1.76 26.08
N THR A 167 2.75 -1.68 25.47
CA THR A 167 3.67 -0.57 25.70
C THR A 167 3.17 0.71 25.04
N TYR A 168 2.67 0.64 23.79
CA TYR A 168 2.03 1.79 23.15
C TYR A 168 0.84 2.31 23.95
N ALA A 169 -0.01 1.42 24.46
CA ALA A 169 -1.12 1.80 25.33
C ALA A 169 -0.61 2.53 26.59
N THR A 170 0.37 1.96 27.28
CA THR A 170 0.92 2.54 28.52
C THR A 170 1.58 3.90 28.26
N GLN A 171 2.34 4.00 27.16
CA GLN A 171 2.99 5.24 26.74
C GLN A 171 1.95 6.32 26.41
N PHE A 172 0.96 5.99 25.57
CA PHE A 172 -0.08 6.94 25.18
C PHE A 172 -0.89 7.45 26.39
N LEU A 173 -1.23 6.55 27.33
CA LEU A 173 -1.89 6.94 28.58
C LEU A 173 -1.03 7.90 29.39
N LYS A 174 0.26 7.58 29.54
CA LYS A 174 1.20 8.40 30.31
C LYS A 174 1.44 9.76 29.67
N GLU A 175 1.64 9.83 28.35
CA GLU A 175 1.90 11.07 27.63
C GLU A 175 0.72 12.04 27.67
N ASN A 176 -0.50 11.50 27.74
CA ASN A 176 -1.73 12.29 27.78
C ASN A 176 -2.31 12.46 29.18
N ASP A 177 -1.55 12.11 30.22
CA ASP A 177 -1.98 12.21 31.63
C ASP A 177 -3.33 11.47 31.89
N LEU A 178 -3.59 10.35 31.21
CA LEU A 178 -4.84 9.59 31.27
C LEU A 178 -4.81 8.48 32.35
N PRO A 179 -5.96 8.15 32.99
CA PRO A 179 -6.05 7.03 33.92
C PRO A 179 -5.65 5.67 33.29
N PRO A 180 -5.00 4.75 34.03
CA PRO A 180 -4.52 3.48 33.49
C PRO A 180 -5.59 2.56 32.86
N ASN A 181 -6.85 2.72 33.26
CA ASN A 181 -7.98 1.91 32.77
C ASN A 181 -8.79 2.63 31.67
N THR A 182 -8.29 3.74 31.13
CA THR A 182 -8.96 4.44 30.03
C THR A 182 -9.02 3.54 28.82
N LEU A 183 -10.21 3.40 28.23
CA LEU A 183 -10.37 2.68 26.97
C LEU A 183 -9.67 3.47 25.87
N LEU A 184 -8.76 2.81 25.16
CA LEU A 184 -8.07 3.39 24.03
C LEU A 184 -8.66 2.86 22.73
N PRO A 185 -8.87 3.73 21.73
CA PRO A 185 -9.12 3.32 20.36
C PRO A 185 -8.05 2.37 19.85
N ALA A 186 -8.46 1.37 19.07
CA ALA A 186 -7.52 0.36 18.57
C ALA A 186 -6.44 0.96 17.63
N ASP A 187 -6.76 2.03 16.91
CA ASP A 187 -5.88 2.65 15.92
C ASP A 187 -4.63 3.29 16.53
N ILE A 188 -4.71 3.80 17.77
CA ILE A 188 -3.57 4.46 18.44
C ILE A 188 -2.59 3.47 19.07
N VAL A 189 -3.00 2.22 19.26
CA VAL A 189 -2.16 1.16 19.86
C VAL A 189 -1.74 0.10 18.84
N THR A 190 -2.31 0.12 17.63
CA THR A 190 -1.99 -0.81 16.55
C THR A 190 -1.33 -0.12 15.37
N ALA A 191 -0.25 -0.72 14.87
CA ALA A 191 0.44 -0.18 13.72
C ALA A 191 -0.42 -0.21 12.45
N SER A 192 -0.28 0.81 11.61
CA SER A 192 -0.95 0.84 10.30
C SER A 192 -0.37 -0.20 9.32
N GLY A 193 -1.22 -0.68 8.41
CA GLY A 193 -0.84 -1.62 7.36
C GLY A 193 0.08 -1.03 6.30
N SER A 194 0.04 0.29 6.06
CA SER A 194 0.97 0.97 5.12
C SER A 194 2.25 1.46 5.80
N GLY A 195 2.18 1.70 7.11
CA GLY A 195 3.21 2.44 7.87
C GLY A 195 3.29 3.93 7.52
N LEU A 196 2.31 4.47 6.80
CA LEU A 196 2.28 5.86 6.31
C LEU A 196 0.92 6.52 6.51
N ASP A 197 0.09 5.98 7.40
CA ASP A 197 -1.28 6.46 7.61
C ASP A 197 -1.31 7.90 8.12
N PRO A 198 -1.93 8.84 7.39
CA PRO A 198 -2.06 10.22 7.85
C PRO A 198 -3.21 10.39 8.85
N HIS A 199 -4.04 9.36 9.09
CA HIS A 199 -5.26 9.48 9.88
C HIS A 199 -5.21 8.77 11.24
N ILE A 200 -5.97 9.34 12.17
CA ILE A 200 -6.38 8.72 13.44
C ILE A 200 -7.90 8.85 13.61
N SER A 201 -8.47 8.05 14.51
CA SER A 201 -9.87 8.18 14.93
C SER A 201 -10.10 9.50 15.66
N VAL A 202 -11.34 10.02 15.57
CA VAL A 202 -11.72 11.23 16.29
C VAL A 202 -11.53 11.06 17.80
N GLU A 203 -11.86 9.88 18.34
CA GLU A 203 -11.66 9.57 19.75
C GLU A 203 -10.18 9.65 20.16
N ALA A 204 -9.27 9.09 19.34
CA ALA A 204 -7.83 9.16 19.60
C ALA A 204 -7.30 10.61 19.55
N ALA A 205 -7.85 11.45 18.67
CA ALA A 205 -7.52 12.87 18.64
C ALA A 205 -8.01 13.59 19.91
N LEU A 206 -9.24 13.32 20.34
CA LEU A 206 -9.84 13.94 21.53
C LEU A 206 -9.09 13.62 22.82
N LEU A 207 -8.52 12.42 22.93
CA LEU A 207 -7.71 12.01 24.09
C LEU A 207 -6.39 12.80 24.23
N GLN A 208 -5.93 13.47 23.17
CA GLN A 208 -4.68 14.24 23.16
C GLN A 208 -4.86 15.74 23.45
N VAL A 209 -6.12 16.22 23.51
CA VAL A 209 -6.46 17.65 23.59
C VAL A 209 -5.82 18.31 24.81
N GLU A 210 -5.96 17.72 25.99
CA GLU A 210 -5.44 18.29 27.24
C GLU A 210 -3.91 18.42 27.21
N ARG A 211 -3.21 17.39 26.72
CA ARG A 211 -1.76 17.40 26.54
C ARG A 211 -1.31 18.55 25.66
N ILE A 212 -1.97 18.72 24.51
CA ILE A 212 -1.59 19.72 23.50
C ILE A 212 -1.83 21.13 24.03
N VAL A 213 -2.97 21.37 24.66
CA VAL A 213 -3.27 22.65 25.32
C VAL A 213 -2.19 22.97 26.36
N LYS A 214 -1.92 22.03 27.29
CA LYS A 214 -0.87 22.13 28.31
C LYS A 214 0.51 22.42 27.72
N ALA A 215 0.89 21.73 26.65
CA ALA A 215 2.20 21.86 26.04
C ALA A 215 2.37 23.16 25.23
N ARG A 216 1.26 23.71 24.70
CA ARG A 216 1.28 24.99 23.95
C ARG A 216 1.01 26.22 24.81
N HIS A 217 0.61 26.06 26.07
CA HIS A 217 0.51 27.17 27.02
C HIS A 217 1.86 27.91 27.13
N GLY A 218 1.92 29.13 26.58
CA GLY A 218 3.10 30.01 26.67
C GLY A 218 4.01 30.04 25.42
N SER A 219 3.65 29.39 24.31
CA SER A 219 4.38 29.58 23.04
C SER A 219 4.04 30.96 22.44
N ASP A 220 5.06 31.79 22.33
CA ASP A 220 4.99 33.25 22.16
C ASP A 220 4.46 33.73 20.79
N ARG A 221 3.88 34.95 20.79
CA ARG A 221 3.68 35.95 19.71
C ARG A 221 2.29 36.31 19.16
N LYS A 222 1.20 35.60 19.44
CA LYS A 222 -0.16 36.07 19.07
C LYS A 222 -1.26 35.70 20.08
N ASN A 223 -1.15 36.23 21.30
CA ASN A 223 -2.25 36.57 22.24
C ASN A 223 -3.57 35.74 22.26
N ALA A 224 -3.53 34.44 22.00
CA ALA A 224 -4.65 33.54 22.16
C ALA A 224 -4.19 32.36 23.00
N THR A 225 -4.64 32.32 24.26
CA THR A 225 -4.57 31.11 25.07
C THR A 225 -5.35 30.03 24.32
N LEU A 226 -4.65 29.01 23.82
CA LEU A 226 -5.27 27.85 23.19
C LEU A 226 -6.17 27.16 24.23
N THR A 227 -7.46 27.03 23.94
CA THR A 227 -8.40 26.33 24.82
C THR A 227 -8.73 24.94 24.29
N THR A 228 -9.27 24.07 25.15
CA THR A 228 -9.67 22.71 24.75
C THR A 228 -10.80 22.75 23.72
N GLU A 229 -11.72 23.72 23.79
CA GLU A 229 -12.80 23.92 22.82
C GLU A 229 -12.26 24.32 21.46
N GLN A 230 -11.25 25.19 21.41
CA GLN A 230 -10.59 25.59 20.17
C GLN A 230 -9.91 24.40 19.50
N VAL A 231 -9.21 23.56 20.26
CA VAL A 231 -8.59 22.34 19.73
C VAL A 231 -9.66 21.34 19.26
N ARG A 232 -10.76 21.16 20.00
CA ARG A 232 -11.88 20.31 19.58
C ARG A 232 -12.53 20.82 18.28
N ALA A 233 -12.64 22.14 18.11
CA ALA A 233 -13.15 22.74 16.87
C ALA A 233 -12.20 22.49 15.69
N LEU A 234 -10.88 22.57 15.90
CA LEU A 234 -9.90 22.18 14.88
C LEU A 234 -9.99 20.70 14.51
N ILE A 235 -10.14 19.80 15.49
CA ILE A 235 -10.35 18.38 15.24
C ILE A 235 -11.59 18.18 14.35
N ALA A 236 -12.71 18.81 14.69
CA ALA A 236 -13.94 18.73 13.90
C ALA A 236 -13.77 19.28 12.47
N LYS A 237 -13.02 20.38 12.31
CA LYS A 237 -12.70 20.97 11.00
C LYS A 237 -11.88 20.04 10.10
N HIS A 238 -10.95 19.29 10.69
CA HIS A 238 -10.08 18.33 9.99
C HIS A 238 -10.56 16.88 10.09
N THR A 239 -11.84 16.68 10.43
CA THR A 239 -12.47 15.37 10.42
C THR A 239 -13.09 15.12 9.04
N ASP A 240 -12.58 14.13 8.34
CA ASP A 240 -13.22 13.58 7.16
C ASP A 240 -14.39 12.70 7.59
N GLY A 241 -15.54 12.90 6.95
CA GLY A 241 -16.72 12.07 7.12
C GLY A 241 -16.54 10.67 6.51
N ARG A 242 -17.59 9.86 6.62
CA ARG A 242 -17.65 8.56 5.94
C ARG A 242 -17.68 8.77 4.43
N ASP A 243 -16.95 7.95 3.69
CA ASP A 243 -16.97 7.98 2.24
C ASP A 243 -18.37 7.57 1.76
N LEU A 244 -19.00 8.42 0.93
CA LEU A 244 -20.40 8.30 0.51
C LEU A 244 -21.41 8.21 1.69
N GLY A 245 -21.02 8.63 2.89
CA GLY A 245 -21.85 8.59 4.09
C GLY A 245 -21.97 7.22 4.79
N ILE A 246 -21.48 6.14 4.17
CA ILE A 246 -21.67 4.76 4.68
C ILE A 246 -20.38 3.95 4.78
N PHE A 247 -19.30 4.35 4.09
CA PHE A 247 -18.07 3.58 4.06
C PHE A 247 -17.02 4.18 5.01
N GLY A 248 -16.39 3.30 5.77
CA GLY A 248 -15.35 3.66 6.73
C GLY A 248 -15.86 4.37 7.98
N GLU A 249 -14.92 4.94 8.70
CA GLU A 249 -15.14 5.64 9.96
C GLU A 249 -14.67 7.10 9.85
N PRO A 250 -15.28 8.03 10.60
CA PRO A 250 -14.78 9.39 10.69
C PRO A 250 -13.34 9.43 11.17
N ARG A 251 -12.50 10.17 10.45
CA ARG A 251 -11.05 10.13 10.62
C ARG A 251 -10.45 11.53 10.54
N VAL A 252 -9.37 11.76 11.27
CA VAL A 252 -8.74 13.07 11.41
C VAL A 252 -7.38 13.06 10.77
N ASN A 253 -7.10 13.99 9.84
CA ASN A 253 -5.79 14.11 9.23
C ASN A 253 -4.80 14.79 10.19
N VAL A 254 -3.79 14.04 10.65
CA VAL A 254 -2.86 14.51 11.70
C VAL A 254 -1.95 15.62 11.19
N LEU A 255 -1.46 15.52 9.95
CA LEU A 255 -0.56 16.53 9.39
C LEU A 255 -1.28 17.86 9.18
N GLU A 256 -2.46 17.85 8.54
CA GLU A 256 -3.24 19.06 8.33
C GLU A 256 -3.68 19.71 9.64
N LEU A 257 -4.10 18.90 10.62
CA LEU A 257 -4.45 19.37 11.95
C LEU A 257 -3.27 20.07 12.65
N ASN A 258 -2.07 19.47 12.61
CA ASN A 258 -0.86 20.06 13.19
C ASN A 258 -0.46 21.36 12.47
N LEU A 259 -0.58 21.42 11.15
CA LEU A 259 -0.27 22.64 10.38
C LEU A 259 -1.25 23.77 10.66
N ASP A 260 -2.55 23.48 10.82
CA ASP A 260 -3.55 24.49 11.16
C ASP A 260 -3.39 24.96 12.61
N LEU A 261 -2.95 24.07 13.50
CA LEU A 261 -2.58 24.43 14.87
C LEU A 261 -1.41 25.42 14.88
N ASP A 262 -0.37 25.17 14.10
CA ASP A 262 0.78 26.07 13.94
C ASP A 262 0.41 27.41 13.29
N THR A 263 -0.47 27.36 12.27
CA THR A 263 -0.91 28.55 11.54
C THR A 263 -1.73 29.50 12.42
N ASN A 264 -2.64 28.96 13.23
CA ASN A 264 -3.56 29.76 14.04
C ASN A 264 -3.00 30.14 15.40
N TYR A 265 -2.15 29.29 16.00
CA TYR A 265 -1.69 29.45 17.39
C TYR A 265 -0.17 29.58 17.52
N GLY A 266 0.55 29.66 16.40
CA GLY A 266 1.99 29.82 16.36
C GLY A 266 2.74 28.49 16.47
N LEU A 267 4.01 28.54 16.08
CA LEU A 267 4.89 27.38 16.15
C LEU A 267 5.28 27.06 17.60
N PRO A 268 5.50 25.78 17.95
CA PRO A 268 6.02 25.39 19.25
C PRO A 268 7.40 26.02 19.51
N SER A 269 7.68 26.36 20.77
CA SER A 269 8.97 26.90 21.20
C SER A 269 10.13 26.00 20.75
N GLY A 270 11.15 26.55 20.07
CA GLY A 270 12.33 25.80 19.60
C GLY A 270 12.18 25.07 18.26
N SER A 271 11.21 25.45 17.42
CA SER A 271 11.11 25.03 16.03
C SER A 271 11.90 25.98 15.12
N HIS A 272 13.19 25.71 14.96
CA HIS A 272 14.07 26.33 13.96
C HIS A 272 14.78 25.24 13.17
#